data_AF-A0A6A6ILN6-F1
#
_entry.id   AF-A0A6A6ILN6-F1
#
_cell.length_a   1.000
_cell.length_b   1.000
_cell.length_c   1.000
_cell.angle_alpha   90.00
_cell.angle_beta   90.00
_cell.angle_gamma   90.00
#
_symmetry.space_group_name_H-M   'P 1'
#
loop_
_entity.id
_entity.type
_entity.pdbx_description
1 polymer ?
#
loop_
_entity_poly.entity_id
_entity_poly.type
_entity_poly.pdbx_seq_one_letter_code
_entity_poly.pdbx_strand_id
1 'polypeptide(L)'
;MGPSGGLANAIKSLLASGKHSDFVITCGDDVYNVHKAILCSQSDVFDAASRFGKESEDGRMDLAEDEPEIVKYMIQYLYEEQYEVPRAQDEPSVRVVINFVDLPANKKVQARTLVEGIPSLRRDLYDRFIKIIASDGQVLSEKVLGRVQLSGDMDRLVNRQLLRLLEQAHEDSSHPPTHLFPSDRELVVHAKVYAIADKYHIDGLKTYAASAFAGAKVDRSTSPFLYDAIDVAFSTTPDEDIGLRVWLAYDVLGQLNQFGLYPRLKEKLEQVPELATFVLGLQFGKHTS
;
A
#
# COMPACT_ATOMS: atom_id res chain seq x y z
N MET A 1 -32.57 -0.32 -12.08
CA MET A 1 -31.78 0.66 -11.29
C MET A 1 -32.34 0.63 -9.88
N GLY A 2 -31.62 0.03 -8.94
CA GLY A 2 -32.12 -0.14 -7.57
C GLY A 2 -32.09 1.18 -6.78
N PRO A 3 -32.86 1.31 -5.68
CA PRO A 3 -32.98 2.54 -4.88
C PRO A 3 -31.74 2.90 -4.03
N SER A 4 -30.63 2.19 -4.18
CA SER A 4 -29.54 2.13 -3.19
C SER A 4 -28.60 3.34 -3.15
N GLY A 5 -28.55 4.19 -4.19
CA GLY A 5 -27.63 5.34 -4.21
C GLY A 5 -28.08 6.55 -3.37
N GLY A 6 -29.38 6.70 -3.12
CA GLY A 6 -29.93 7.90 -2.47
C GLY A 6 -29.51 8.04 -1.00
N LEU A 7 -29.61 6.96 -0.23
CA LEU A 7 -29.24 6.95 1.18
C LEU A 7 -27.73 7.09 1.40
N ALA A 8 -26.92 6.34 0.64
CA ALA A 8 -25.46 6.44 0.71
C ALA A 8 -24.97 7.87 0.42
N ASN A 9 -25.50 8.51 -0.63
CA ASN A 9 -25.16 9.90 -0.95
C ASN A 9 -25.62 10.88 0.14
N ALA A 10 -26.79 10.64 0.75
CA ALA A 10 -27.27 11.45 1.86
C ALA A 10 -26.33 11.34 3.06
N ILE A 11 -25.93 10.13 3.46
CA ILE A 11 -24.98 9.88 4.56
C ILE A 11 -23.63 10.56 4.25
N LYS A 12 -23.06 10.31 3.06
CA LYS A 12 -21.83 11.00 2.61
C LYS A 12 -21.91 12.52 2.75
N SER A 13 -23.05 13.12 2.37
CA SER A 13 -23.23 14.57 2.47
C SER A 13 -23.29 15.10 3.92
N LEU A 14 -23.63 14.26 4.89
CA LEU A 14 -23.64 14.64 6.30
C LEU A 14 -22.24 14.94 6.82
N LEU A 15 -21.21 14.21 6.38
CA LEU A 15 -19.82 14.48 6.75
C LEU A 15 -19.37 15.87 6.27
N ALA A 16 -19.64 16.19 5.00
CA ALA A 16 -19.24 17.47 4.42
C ALA A 16 -20.03 18.66 4.98
N SER A 17 -21.31 18.47 5.32
CA SER A 17 -22.16 19.55 5.81
C SER A 17 -22.14 19.72 7.33
N GLY A 18 -21.77 18.67 8.09
CA GLY A 18 -21.90 18.62 9.55
C GLY A 18 -23.35 18.71 10.05
N LYS A 19 -24.34 18.54 9.17
CA LYS A 19 -25.74 18.79 9.52
C LYS A 19 -26.24 17.74 10.52
N HIS A 20 -26.61 18.19 11.71
CA HIS A 20 -27.03 17.36 12.85
C HIS A 20 -25.91 16.55 13.51
N SER A 21 -24.65 16.96 13.33
CA SER A 21 -23.54 16.38 14.09
C SER A 21 -23.74 16.59 15.59
N ASP A 22 -23.45 15.56 16.38
CA ASP A 22 -23.59 15.51 17.83
C ASP A 22 -22.28 15.11 18.52
N PHE A 23 -21.18 15.08 17.77
CA PHE A 23 -19.84 14.77 18.26
C PHE A 23 -18.76 15.41 17.37
N VAL A 24 -17.59 15.66 17.94
CA VAL A 24 -16.44 16.25 17.23
C VAL A 24 -15.23 15.33 17.35
N ILE A 25 -14.56 15.04 16.22
CA ILE A 25 -13.24 14.40 16.22
C ILE A 25 -12.20 15.41 15.78
N THR A 26 -11.05 15.43 16.45
CA THR A 26 -9.89 16.21 15.99
C THR A 26 -8.65 15.38 15.85
N CYS A 27 -7.79 15.77 14.92
CA CYS A 27 -6.49 15.15 14.70
C CYS A 27 -5.56 16.18 14.05
N GLY A 28 -4.56 16.66 14.80
CA GLY A 28 -3.75 17.79 14.37
C GLY A 28 -4.61 19.03 14.11
N ASP A 29 -4.50 19.59 12.90
CA ASP A 29 -5.27 20.76 12.46
C ASP A 29 -6.67 20.41 11.93
N ASP A 30 -6.97 19.12 11.72
CA ASP A 30 -8.24 18.67 11.16
C ASP A 30 -9.34 18.61 12.23
N VAL A 31 -10.53 19.10 11.87
CA VAL A 31 -11.73 19.07 12.71
C VAL A 31 -12.90 18.46 11.94
N TYR A 32 -13.47 17.39 12.48
CA TYR A 32 -14.57 16.64 11.88
C TYR A 32 -15.83 16.76 12.76
N ASN A 33 -16.88 17.38 12.22
CA ASN A 33 -18.22 17.38 12.82
C ASN A 33 -18.93 16.08 12.42
N VAL A 34 -19.08 15.16 13.36
CA VAL A 34 -19.50 13.77 13.10
C VAL A 34 -20.74 13.36 13.89
N HIS A 35 -21.31 12.21 13.54
CA HIS A 35 -22.57 11.72 14.07
C HIS A 35 -22.34 10.42 14.84
N LYS A 36 -22.66 10.40 16.14
CA LYS A 36 -22.53 9.22 17.00
C LYS A 36 -23.25 8.01 16.41
N ALA A 37 -24.44 8.22 15.84
CA ALA A 37 -25.22 7.15 15.20
C ALA A 37 -24.47 6.43 14.06
N ILE A 38 -23.54 7.11 13.38
CA ILE A 38 -22.73 6.54 12.30
C ILE A 38 -21.46 5.90 12.87
N LEU A 39 -20.78 6.57 13.80
CA LEU A 39 -19.50 6.11 14.33
C LEU A 39 -19.66 4.94 15.31
N CYS A 40 -20.52 5.11 16.31
CA CYS A 40 -20.72 4.14 17.39
C CYS A 40 -21.34 2.83 16.90
N SER A 41 -22.09 2.86 15.80
CA SER A 41 -22.63 1.64 15.18
C SER A 41 -21.58 0.80 14.44
N GLN A 42 -20.39 1.36 14.21
CA GLN A 42 -19.30 0.73 13.47
C GLN A 42 -18.02 0.55 14.29
N SER A 43 -17.99 1.04 15.54
CA SER A 43 -16.82 1.03 16.40
C SER A 43 -17.22 1.02 17.88
N ASP A 44 -16.84 -0.04 18.58
CA ASP A 44 -17.03 -0.14 20.03
C ASP A 44 -16.19 0.91 20.78
N VAL A 45 -15.05 1.30 20.22
CA VAL A 45 -14.18 2.35 20.78
C VAL A 45 -14.88 3.70 20.74
N PHE A 46 -15.48 4.07 19.60
CA PHE A 46 -16.26 5.30 19.51
C PHE A 46 -17.56 5.22 20.32
N ASP A 47 -18.23 4.07 20.41
CA ASP A 47 -19.40 3.91 21.30
C ASP A 47 -19.03 4.20 22.76
N ALA A 48 -17.96 3.56 23.25
CA ALA A 48 -17.46 3.75 24.60
C ALA A 48 -17.06 5.22 24.86
N ALA A 49 -16.26 5.82 23.97
CA ALA A 49 -15.82 7.22 24.09
C ALA A 49 -17.01 8.20 24.07
N SER A 50 -18.08 7.89 23.33
CA SER A 50 -19.26 8.74 23.24
C SER A 50 -20.16 8.72 24.48
N ARG A 51 -19.95 7.74 25.38
CA ARG A 51 -20.79 7.44 26.56
C ARG A 51 -20.07 7.67 27.88
N PHE A 52 -18.76 7.48 27.91
CA PHE A 52 -17.95 7.52 29.12
C PHE A 52 -16.75 8.47 28.97
N GLY A 53 -16.14 8.82 30.11
CA GLY A 53 -14.92 9.61 30.12
C GLY A 53 -15.13 11.09 29.77
N LYS A 54 -14.00 11.79 29.60
CA LYS A 54 -13.96 13.21 29.29
C LYS A 54 -14.55 13.50 27.91
N GLU A 55 -14.38 12.56 26.99
CA GLU A 55 -14.85 12.64 25.61
C GLU A 55 -16.37 12.75 25.52
N SER A 56 -17.09 12.02 26.38
CA SER A 56 -18.54 12.08 26.51
C SER A 56 -19.01 13.43 27.07
N GLU A 57 -18.32 13.94 28.10
CA GLU A 57 -18.63 15.24 28.73
C GLU A 57 -18.38 16.41 27.77
N ASP A 58 -17.26 16.38 27.04
CA ASP A 58 -16.87 17.41 26.09
C ASP A 58 -17.59 17.28 24.74
N GLY A 59 -18.21 16.12 24.46
CA GLY A 59 -18.78 15.80 23.16
C GLY A 59 -17.72 15.76 22.05
N ARG A 60 -16.47 15.44 22.41
CA ARG A 60 -15.31 15.55 21.53
C ARG A 60 -14.26 14.49 21.85
N MET A 61 -13.62 13.94 20.83
CA MET A 61 -12.48 13.04 20.96
C MET A 61 -11.28 13.57 20.17
N ASP A 62 -10.11 13.60 20.80
CA ASP A 62 -8.86 14.07 20.18
C ASP A 62 -7.92 12.91 19.87
N LEU A 63 -7.57 12.76 18.59
CA LEU A 63 -6.76 11.67 18.05
C LEU A 63 -5.33 12.17 17.74
N ALA A 64 -4.75 12.94 18.66
CA ALA A 64 -3.46 13.61 18.46
C ALA A 64 -2.27 12.65 18.29
N GLU A 65 -2.41 11.39 18.72
CA GLU A 65 -1.40 10.34 18.58
C GLU A 65 -1.46 9.63 17.21
N ASP A 66 -2.52 9.86 16.44
CA ASP A 66 -2.73 9.24 15.13
C ASP A 66 -2.32 10.18 13.98
N GLU A 67 -2.00 9.58 12.82
CA GLU A 67 -1.65 10.35 11.62
C GLU A 67 -2.89 11.01 11.00
N PRO A 68 -2.92 12.35 10.81
CA PRO A 68 -4.10 13.05 10.26
C PRO A 68 -4.57 12.51 8.90
N GLU A 69 -3.62 12.16 8.01
CA GLU A 69 -3.93 11.55 6.72
C GLU A 69 -4.69 10.22 6.87
N ILE A 70 -4.32 9.41 7.85
CA ILE A 70 -4.90 8.07 8.08
C ILE A 70 -6.25 8.19 8.79
N VAL A 71 -6.38 9.10 9.76
CA VAL A 71 -7.66 9.44 10.40
C VAL A 71 -8.66 9.93 9.36
N LYS A 72 -8.23 10.76 8.40
CA LYS A 72 -9.09 11.22 7.31
C LYS A 72 -9.69 10.07 6.50
N TYR A 73 -8.90 9.05 6.15
CA TYR A 73 -9.40 7.88 5.43
C TYR A 73 -10.34 7.02 6.29
N MET A 74 -10.04 6.87 7.58
CA MET A 74 -10.94 6.21 8.53
C MET A 74 -12.30 6.90 8.61
N ILE A 75 -12.32 8.23 8.76
CA ILE A 75 -13.56 9.02 8.81
C ILE A 75 -14.29 8.96 7.47
N GLN A 76 -13.59 9.06 6.34
CA GLN A 76 -14.20 8.92 5.01
C GLN A 76 -14.92 7.57 4.87
N TYR A 77 -14.25 6.48 5.26
CA TYR A 77 -14.84 5.15 5.19
C TYR A 77 -16.12 5.03 6.03
N LEU A 78 -16.13 5.56 7.25
CA LEU A 78 -17.31 5.47 8.14
C LEU A 78 -18.57 6.08 7.53
N TYR A 79 -18.43 7.01 6.57
CA TYR A 79 -19.54 7.65 5.87
C TYR A 79 -19.77 7.16 4.44
N GLU A 80 -18.75 6.58 3.80
CA GLU A 80 -18.77 6.25 2.37
C GLU A 80 -18.60 4.75 2.08
N GLU A 81 -18.27 3.93 3.09
CA GLU A 81 -17.87 2.52 2.99
C GLU A 81 -16.63 2.27 2.10
N GLN A 82 -15.91 3.34 1.76
CA GLN A 82 -14.70 3.31 0.96
C GLN A 82 -13.85 4.55 1.22
N TYR A 83 -12.57 4.47 0.91
CA TYR A 83 -11.66 5.60 0.83
C TYR A 83 -10.73 5.42 -0.36
N GLU A 84 -10.20 6.52 -0.89
CA GLU A 84 -9.32 6.48 -2.05
C GLU A 84 -8.03 7.25 -1.78
N VAL A 85 -6.90 6.62 -2.07
CA VAL A 85 -5.60 7.30 -2.09
C VAL A 85 -5.56 8.21 -3.33
N PRO A 86 -5.32 9.51 -3.18
CA PRO A 86 -5.30 10.44 -4.30
C PRO A 86 -4.29 10.02 -5.37
N ARG A 87 -4.63 10.27 -6.64
CA ARG A 87 -3.73 10.10 -7.79
C ARG A 87 -3.42 11.45 -8.39
N ALA A 88 -2.17 11.63 -8.85
CA ALA A 88 -1.81 12.86 -9.53
C ALA A 88 -2.45 12.92 -10.94
N GLN A 89 -2.75 14.12 -11.45
CA GLN A 89 -3.36 14.26 -12.77
C GLN A 89 -2.42 13.85 -13.91
N ASP A 90 -1.12 14.03 -13.71
CA ASP A 90 -0.05 13.64 -14.63
C ASP A 90 0.41 12.18 -14.42
N GLU A 91 -0.25 11.45 -13.53
CA GLU A 91 0.07 10.05 -13.25
C GLU A 91 -0.33 9.15 -14.42
N PRO A 92 0.56 8.25 -14.88
CA PRO A 92 0.20 7.33 -15.94
C PRO A 92 -0.89 6.36 -15.47
N SER A 93 -1.89 6.13 -16.33
CA SER A 93 -3.00 5.20 -16.07
C SER A 93 -2.56 3.74 -15.97
N VAL A 94 -1.36 3.42 -16.46
CA VAL A 94 -0.76 2.09 -16.49
C VAL A 94 0.57 2.10 -15.74
N ARG A 95 0.75 1.14 -14.83
CA ARG A 95 2.00 0.93 -14.08
C ARG A 95 2.79 -0.25 -14.62
N VAL A 96 4.12 -0.15 -14.66
CA VAL A 96 4.97 -1.29 -14.99
C VAL A 96 5.08 -2.18 -13.76
N VAL A 97 4.86 -3.48 -13.94
CA VAL A 97 5.00 -4.53 -12.94
C VAL A 97 6.04 -5.54 -13.41
N ILE A 98 6.93 -5.93 -12.51
CA ILE A 98 8.04 -6.83 -12.82
C ILE A 98 7.64 -8.24 -12.43
N ASN A 99 7.37 -9.08 -13.43
CA ASN A 99 7.04 -10.47 -13.20
C ASN A 99 7.88 -11.40 -14.08
N PHE A 100 8.93 -11.90 -13.44
CA PHE A 100 9.92 -12.80 -13.98
C PHE A 100 9.64 -14.23 -13.50
N VAL A 101 8.73 -14.91 -14.19
CA VAL A 101 8.40 -16.30 -13.89
C VAL A 101 9.50 -17.23 -14.45
N ASP A 102 9.87 -18.26 -13.70
CA ASP A 102 10.79 -19.33 -14.12
C ASP A 102 12.17 -18.89 -14.64
N LEU A 103 12.71 -17.78 -14.11
CA LEU A 103 14.04 -17.33 -14.52
C LEU A 103 15.13 -18.34 -14.12
N PRO A 104 15.98 -18.78 -15.08
CA PRO A 104 17.15 -19.57 -14.75
C PRO A 104 18.11 -18.76 -13.87
N ALA A 105 18.88 -19.46 -13.01
CA ALA A 105 19.72 -18.82 -11.98
C ALA A 105 20.68 -17.75 -12.55
N ASN A 106 21.19 -17.94 -13.76
CA ASN A 106 22.08 -17.00 -14.44
C ASN A 106 21.39 -15.68 -14.84
N LYS A 107 20.05 -15.65 -14.97
CA LYS A 107 19.28 -14.44 -15.25
C LYS A 107 18.78 -13.73 -13.98
N LYS A 108 18.78 -14.38 -12.81
CA LYS A 108 18.37 -13.76 -11.53
C LYS A 108 19.28 -12.61 -11.08
N VAL A 109 20.55 -12.62 -11.47
CA VAL A 109 21.47 -11.49 -11.21
C VAL A 109 20.95 -10.22 -11.89
N GLN A 110 20.62 -10.32 -13.17
CA GLN A 110 20.09 -9.19 -13.95
C GLN A 110 18.74 -8.72 -13.44
N ALA A 111 17.85 -9.64 -13.09
CA ALA A 111 16.56 -9.31 -12.50
C ALA A 111 16.71 -8.47 -11.22
N ARG A 112 17.65 -8.83 -10.35
CA ARG A 112 17.98 -8.05 -9.14
C ARG A 112 18.52 -6.67 -9.48
N THR A 113 19.43 -6.57 -10.44
CA THR A 113 19.94 -5.26 -10.90
C THR A 113 18.82 -4.31 -11.32
N LEU A 114 17.80 -4.82 -12.03
CA LEU A 114 16.64 -4.03 -12.43
C LEU A 114 15.81 -3.61 -11.20
N VAL A 115 15.42 -4.55 -10.35
CA VAL A 115 14.59 -4.28 -9.17
C VAL A 115 15.25 -3.31 -8.18
N GLU A 116 16.55 -3.42 -7.98
CA GLU A 116 17.28 -2.55 -7.05
C GLU A 116 17.55 -1.16 -7.64
N GLY A 117 17.70 -1.06 -8.97
CA GLY A 117 18.01 0.19 -9.65
C GLY A 117 16.79 1.04 -10.04
N ILE A 118 15.64 0.43 -10.36
CA ILE A 118 14.44 1.17 -10.77
C ILE A 118 13.97 2.20 -9.72
N PRO A 119 13.97 1.89 -8.40
CA PRO A 119 13.52 2.83 -7.38
C PRO A 119 14.41 4.08 -7.27
N SER A 120 15.66 4.03 -7.76
CA SER A 120 16.57 5.19 -7.74
C SER A 120 16.46 6.07 -8.99
N LEU A 121 15.61 5.73 -9.96
CA LEU A 121 15.46 6.54 -11.16
C LEU A 121 14.86 7.92 -10.86
N ARG A 122 15.43 8.96 -11.47
CA ARG A 122 14.79 10.29 -11.55
C ARG A 122 13.65 10.25 -12.58
N ARG A 123 12.75 11.23 -12.54
CA ARG A 123 11.57 11.28 -13.45
C ARG A 123 11.95 11.12 -14.92
N ASP A 124 12.95 11.86 -15.40
CA ASP A 124 13.41 11.82 -16.79
C ASP A 124 13.98 10.44 -17.20
N LEU A 125 14.69 9.78 -16.28
CA LEU A 125 15.21 8.43 -16.49
C LEU A 125 14.10 7.39 -16.41
N TYR A 126 13.13 7.55 -15.52
CA TYR A 126 11.95 6.70 -15.44
C TYR A 126 11.10 6.81 -16.72
N ASP A 127 10.86 8.00 -17.25
CA ASP A 127 10.16 8.21 -18.52
C ASP A 127 10.87 7.54 -19.69
N ARG A 128 12.21 7.60 -19.71
CA ARG A 128 13.03 6.86 -20.69
C ARG A 128 12.91 5.35 -20.50
N PHE A 129 12.92 4.87 -19.25
CA PHE A 129 12.72 3.46 -18.93
C PHE A 129 11.39 2.95 -19.49
N ILE A 130 10.29 3.68 -19.27
CA ILE A 130 8.98 3.37 -19.84
C ILE A 130 9.04 3.32 -21.37
N LYS A 131 9.70 4.28 -22.04
CA LYS A 131 9.84 4.30 -23.51
C LYS A 131 10.63 3.11 -24.05
N ILE A 132 11.72 2.71 -23.38
CA ILE A 132 12.52 1.54 -23.77
C ILE A 132 11.66 0.28 -23.70
N ILE A 133 10.91 0.12 -22.62
CA ILE A 133 10.02 -1.02 -22.41
C ILE A 133 8.89 -1.05 -23.44
N ALA A 134 8.31 0.11 -23.74
CA ALA A 134 7.23 0.23 -24.71
C ALA A 134 7.69 -0.06 -26.16
N SER A 135 9.00 -0.01 -26.44
CA SER A 135 9.54 -0.34 -27.75
C SER A 135 9.62 -1.85 -28.04
N ASP A 136 9.42 -2.69 -27.02
CA ASP A 136 9.37 -4.15 -27.14
C ASP A 136 7.92 -4.68 -27.08
N GLY A 137 7.39 -5.09 -28.22
CA GLY A 137 6.02 -5.58 -28.36
C GLY A 137 5.72 -6.89 -27.61
N GLN A 138 6.73 -7.61 -27.11
CA GLN A 138 6.53 -8.79 -26.25
C GLN A 138 6.34 -8.44 -24.76
N VAL A 139 6.69 -7.21 -24.37
CA VAL A 139 6.68 -6.74 -22.98
C VAL A 139 5.34 -6.08 -22.62
N LEU A 140 4.63 -5.54 -23.62
CA LEU A 140 3.31 -4.94 -23.44
C LEU A 140 2.20 -5.97 -23.68
N SER A 141 2.09 -7.01 -22.84
CA SER A 141 0.79 -7.70 -22.76
C SER A 141 -0.14 -6.84 -21.92
N GLU A 142 -1.01 -6.07 -22.57
CA GLU A 142 -2.08 -5.30 -21.93
C GLU A 142 -3.18 -6.26 -21.48
N LYS A 143 -2.86 -7.14 -20.53
CA LYS A 143 -3.85 -8.07 -19.98
C LYS A 143 -3.68 -8.19 -18.48
N VAL A 144 -4.58 -7.46 -17.82
CA VAL A 144 -5.05 -7.54 -16.42
C VAL A 144 -4.70 -6.28 -15.61
N LEU A 145 -5.74 -5.49 -15.29
CA LEU A 145 -5.75 -4.40 -14.29
C LEU A 145 -4.92 -3.12 -14.55
N GLY A 146 -4.59 -2.77 -15.79
CA GLY A 146 -3.84 -1.53 -16.09
C GLY A 146 -2.37 -1.62 -15.68
N ARG A 147 -1.76 -2.79 -15.93
CA ARG A 147 -0.36 -3.09 -15.65
C ARG A 147 0.35 -3.56 -16.91
N VAL A 148 1.65 -3.26 -17.03
CA VAL A 148 2.54 -3.74 -18.09
C VAL A 148 3.58 -4.68 -17.49
N GLN A 149 3.75 -5.87 -18.06
CA GLN A 149 4.61 -6.92 -17.48
C GLN A 149 5.99 -6.97 -18.13
N LEU A 150 7.05 -6.74 -17.34
CA LEU A 150 8.42 -7.06 -17.76
C LEU A 150 8.69 -8.57 -17.64
N SER A 151 8.94 -9.25 -18.76
CA SER A 151 9.23 -10.70 -18.81
C SER A 151 10.73 -11.00 -18.78
N GLY A 152 11.09 -12.23 -18.41
CA GLY A 152 12.50 -12.66 -18.30
C GLY A 152 13.22 -12.89 -19.64
N ASP A 153 12.49 -12.83 -20.75
CA ASP A 153 12.96 -13.09 -22.11
C ASP A 153 12.96 -11.81 -22.97
N MET A 154 13.25 -10.66 -22.34
CA MET A 154 13.44 -9.39 -23.04
C MET A 154 14.48 -9.48 -24.16
N ASP A 155 14.24 -8.71 -25.24
CA ASP A 155 15.22 -8.56 -26.30
C ASP A 155 16.58 -8.05 -25.75
N ARG A 156 17.68 -8.55 -26.33
CA ARG A 156 19.04 -8.23 -25.87
C ARG A 156 19.36 -6.74 -25.96
N LEU A 157 18.83 -6.03 -26.95
CA LEU A 157 19.03 -4.59 -27.12
C LEU A 157 18.28 -3.81 -26.04
N VAL A 158 17.01 -4.16 -25.80
CA VAL A 158 16.15 -3.57 -24.76
C VAL A 158 16.83 -3.72 -23.40
N ASN A 159 17.23 -4.95 -23.07
CA ASN A 159 17.92 -5.21 -21.82
C ASN A 159 19.24 -4.42 -21.67
N ARG A 160 20.04 -4.30 -22.74
CA ARG A 160 21.26 -3.48 -22.72
C ARG A 160 20.96 -1.99 -22.50
N GLN A 161 19.88 -1.48 -23.08
CA GLN A 161 19.45 -0.10 -22.89
C GLN A 161 19.00 0.16 -21.45
N LEU A 162 18.26 -0.78 -20.84
CA LEU A 162 17.83 -0.70 -19.45
C LEU A 162 19.02 -0.67 -18.48
N LEU A 163 20.00 -1.57 -18.65
CA LEU A 163 21.18 -1.60 -17.79
C LEU A 163 22.00 -0.30 -17.86
N ARG A 164 22.21 0.25 -19.07
CA ARG A 164 22.89 1.55 -19.24
C ARG A 164 22.15 2.71 -18.58
N LEU A 165 20.82 2.65 -18.55
CA LEU A 165 20.01 3.67 -17.90
C LEU A 165 20.19 3.63 -16.39
N LEU A 166 20.29 2.44 -15.79
CA LEU A 166 20.56 2.28 -14.36
C LEU A 166 22.00 2.67 -14.00
N GLU A 167 22.97 2.38 -14.86
CA GLU A 167 24.35 2.86 -14.71
C GLU A 167 24.40 4.40 -14.67
N GLN A 168 23.70 5.07 -15.59
CA GLN A 168 23.58 6.53 -15.58
C GLN A 168 22.95 7.08 -14.29
N ALA A 169 21.92 6.41 -13.77
CA ALA A 169 21.27 6.81 -12.52
C ALA A 169 22.23 6.68 -11.31
N HIS A 170 23.08 5.66 -11.31
CA HIS A 170 24.08 5.45 -10.26
C HIS A 170 25.18 6.52 -10.29
N GLU A 171 25.65 6.88 -11.48
CA GLU A 171 26.66 7.94 -11.67
C GLU A 171 26.13 9.33 -11.26
N ASP A 172 24.83 9.59 -11.44
CA ASP A 172 24.17 10.86 -11.10
C ASP A 172 23.54 10.87 -9.69
N SER A 173 24.15 10.15 -8.74
CA SER A 173 23.67 10.00 -7.34
C SER A 173 23.56 11.32 -6.53
N SER A 174 23.90 12.45 -7.14
CA SER A 174 23.82 13.79 -6.54
C SER A 174 22.39 14.33 -6.35
N HIS A 175 21.39 13.72 -7.01
CA HIS A 175 20.00 14.17 -6.98
C HIS A 175 19.06 13.07 -6.47
N PRO A 176 18.10 13.40 -5.58
CA PRO A 176 17.18 12.41 -5.02
C PRO A 176 16.22 11.84 -6.09
N PRO A 177 15.82 10.56 -5.98
CA PRO A 177 14.84 9.96 -6.88
C PRO A 177 13.52 10.73 -6.79
N THR A 178 12.97 11.11 -7.94
CA THR A 178 11.81 12.03 -8.04
C THR A 178 10.81 11.60 -9.13
N HIS A 179 10.55 10.30 -9.26
CA HIS A 179 9.45 9.80 -10.10
C HIS A 179 8.19 9.43 -9.28
N LEU A 180 8.23 9.61 -7.96
CA LEU A 180 7.17 9.17 -7.06
C LEU A 180 5.90 10.01 -7.26
N PHE A 181 4.77 9.31 -7.35
CA PHE A 181 3.42 9.85 -7.32
C PHE A 181 2.79 9.58 -5.95
N PRO A 182 1.74 10.33 -5.55
CA PRO A 182 1.02 10.06 -4.30
C PRO A 182 0.55 8.60 -4.17
N SER A 183 0.14 7.98 -5.29
CA SER A 183 -0.24 6.57 -5.36
C SER A 183 0.87 5.59 -5.01
N ASP A 184 2.15 5.97 -5.09
CA ASP A 184 3.24 5.03 -4.81
C ASP A 184 3.27 4.62 -3.33
N ARG A 185 2.69 5.47 -2.47
CA ARG A 185 2.47 5.20 -1.03
C ARG A 185 1.23 4.33 -0.77
N GLU A 186 0.48 3.90 -1.79
CA GLU A 186 -0.80 3.16 -1.63
C GLU A 186 -0.65 1.94 -0.71
N LEU A 187 0.46 1.18 -0.80
CA LEU A 187 0.73 0.05 0.09
C LEU A 187 0.83 0.49 1.56
N VAL A 188 1.75 1.40 1.90
CA VAL A 188 1.94 1.83 3.29
C VAL A 188 0.71 2.54 3.83
N VAL A 189 -0.02 3.31 3.01
CA VAL A 189 -1.28 3.95 3.41
C VAL A 189 -2.32 2.90 3.79
N HIS A 190 -2.55 1.89 2.94
CA HIS A 190 -3.50 0.83 3.25
C HIS A 190 -3.09 0.01 4.48
N ALA A 191 -1.79 -0.24 4.69
CA ALA A 191 -1.30 -0.91 5.90
C ALA A 191 -1.54 -0.07 7.17
N LYS A 192 -1.34 1.25 7.10
CA LYS A 192 -1.64 2.16 8.22
C LYS A 192 -3.14 2.26 8.49
N VAL A 193 -3.97 2.30 7.46
CA VAL A 193 -5.43 2.27 7.62
C VAL A 193 -5.89 0.92 8.17
N TYR A 194 -5.23 -0.18 7.81
CA TYR A 194 -5.49 -1.49 8.43
C TYR A 194 -5.19 -1.47 9.93
N ALA A 195 -4.05 -0.90 10.33
CA ALA A 195 -3.67 -0.78 11.73
C ALA A 195 -4.61 0.16 12.53
N ILE A 196 -4.99 1.31 11.96
CA ILE A 196 -5.95 2.21 12.64
C ILE A 196 -7.33 1.56 12.76
N ALA A 197 -7.75 0.78 11.76
CA ALA A 197 -9.02 0.08 11.82
C ALA A 197 -9.06 -0.95 12.95
N ASP A 198 -7.96 -1.64 13.19
CA ASP A 198 -7.83 -2.52 14.35
C ASP A 198 -7.84 -1.71 15.65
N LYS A 199 -7.04 -0.64 15.77
CA LYS A 199 -7.00 0.23 16.96
C LYS A 199 -8.37 0.74 17.39
N TYR A 200 -9.25 1.07 16.43
CA TYR A 200 -10.59 1.59 16.67
C TYR A 200 -11.71 0.54 16.54
N HIS A 201 -11.37 -0.75 16.38
CA HIS A 201 -12.30 -1.86 16.20
C HIS A 201 -13.35 -1.62 15.09
N ILE A 202 -12.89 -1.20 13.90
CA ILE A 202 -13.73 -0.96 12.72
C ILE A 202 -13.50 -2.10 11.72
N ASP A 203 -14.15 -3.24 11.94
CA ASP A 203 -13.93 -4.48 11.17
C ASP A 203 -14.13 -4.31 9.66
N GLY A 204 -15.14 -3.52 9.27
CA GLY A 204 -15.40 -3.19 7.86
C GLY A 204 -14.21 -2.47 7.22
N LEU A 205 -13.66 -1.47 7.91
CA LEU A 205 -12.51 -0.71 7.44
C LEU A 205 -11.27 -1.58 7.36
N LYS A 206 -11.06 -2.45 8.35
CA LYS A 206 -9.93 -3.38 8.40
C LYS A 206 -9.96 -4.33 7.20
N THR A 207 -11.14 -4.90 6.93
CA THR A 207 -11.38 -5.77 5.77
C THR A 207 -11.18 -5.03 4.45
N TYR A 208 -11.72 -3.81 4.34
CA TYR A 208 -11.58 -2.98 3.14
C TYR A 208 -10.11 -2.62 2.89
N ALA A 209 -9.38 -2.18 3.92
CA ALA A 209 -7.97 -1.82 3.81
C ALA A 209 -7.09 -3.00 3.39
N ALA A 210 -7.35 -4.21 3.91
CA ALA A 210 -6.65 -5.41 3.47
C ALA A 210 -6.95 -5.76 2.00
N SER A 211 -8.21 -5.63 1.57
CA SER A 211 -8.60 -5.85 0.18
C SER A 211 -7.97 -4.83 -0.77
N ALA A 212 -7.97 -3.55 -0.38
CA ALA A 212 -7.34 -2.47 -1.12
C ALA A 212 -5.81 -2.65 -1.20
N PHE A 213 -5.17 -3.06 -0.10
CA PHE A 213 -3.74 -3.42 -0.07
C PHE A 213 -3.41 -4.53 -1.09
N ALA A 214 -4.20 -5.60 -1.12
CA ALA A 214 -4.03 -6.70 -2.07
C ALA A 214 -4.29 -6.24 -3.53
N GLY A 215 -5.23 -5.32 -3.73
CA GLY A 215 -5.61 -4.74 -5.02
C GLY A 215 -4.71 -3.60 -5.54
N ALA A 216 -3.82 -3.06 -4.70
CA ALA A 216 -2.96 -1.92 -5.01
C ALA A 216 -2.23 -2.09 -6.35
N LYS A 217 -2.21 -1.06 -7.20
CA LYS A 217 -1.73 -1.19 -8.59
C LYS A 217 -0.23 -1.02 -8.77
N VAL A 218 0.45 -0.57 -7.73
CA VAL A 218 1.90 -0.36 -7.71
C VAL A 218 2.67 -1.67 -7.81
N ASP A 219 3.87 -1.63 -8.39
CA ASP A 219 4.77 -2.78 -8.40
C ASP A 219 5.40 -2.97 -7.01
N ARG A 220 5.20 -4.15 -6.44
CA ARG A 220 5.67 -4.45 -5.08
C ARG A 220 7.17 -4.65 -5.00
N SER A 221 7.78 -5.21 -6.06
CA SER A 221 9.21 -5.51 -6.07
C SER A 221 10.07 -4.26 -6.06
N THR A 222 9.60 -3.18 -6.71
CA THR A 222 10.30 -1.90 -6.81
C THR A 222 9.77 -0.82 -5.88
N SER A 223 8.64 -1.03 -5.20
CA SER A 223 8.12 -0.01 -4.28
C SER A 223 8.96 0.05 -3.00
N PRO A 224 9.61 1.19 -2.68
CA PRO A 224 10.26 1.36 -1.39
C PRO A 224 9.25 1.29 -0.23
N PHE A 225 7.99 1.67 -0.49
CA PHE A 225 6.92 1.71 0.50
C PHE A 225 6.37 0.33 0.88
N LEU A 226 6.73 -0.74 0.17
CA LEU A 226 6.42 -2.10 0.61
C LEU A 226 7.10 -2.39 1.96
N TYR A 227 8.34 -1.95 2.11
CA TYR A 227 9.13 -2.18 3.33
C TYR A 227 8.57 -1.39 4.52
N ASP A 228 8.08 -0.17 4.28
CA ASP A 228 7.37 0.61 5.31
C ASP A 228 6.04 -0.07 5.68
N ALA A 229 5.34 -0.67 4.71
CA ALA A 229 4.12 -1.43 4.98
C ALA A 229 4.39 -2.70 5.83
N ILE A 230 5.53 -3.36 5.60
CA ILE A 230 6.01 -4.45 6.47
C ILE A 230 6.22 -3.93 7.88
N ASP A 231 6.95 -2.82 8.04
CA ASP A 231 7.22 -2.26 9.37
C ASP A 231 5.91 -1.94 10.10
N VAL A 232 4.94 -1.32 9.42
CA VAL A 232 3.61 -1.04 9.99
C VAL A 232 2.89 -2.33 10.41
N ALA A 233 2.77 -3.32 9.52
CA ALA A 233 2.03 -4.55 9.80
C ALA A 233 2.63 -5.39 10.94
N PHE A 234 3.94 -5.32 11.16
CA PHE A 234 4.62 -6.09 12.21
C PHE A 234 4.87 -5.30 13.50
N SER A 235 4.72 -3.97 13.52
CA SER A 235 4.98 -3.16 14.72
C SER A 235 3.76 -2.44 15.29
N THR A 236 2.69 -2.28 14.50
CA THR A 236 1.52 -1.46 14.91
C THR A 236 0.22 -2.25 15.03
N THR A 237 0.21 -3.53 14.67
CA THR A 237 -0.93 -4.44 14.89
C THR A 237 -0.64 -5.35 16.08
N PRO A 238 -1.67 -5.84 16.80
CA PRO A 238 -1.52 -6.85 17.84
C PRO A 238 -0.86 -8.13 17.32
N ASP A 239 -0.22 -8.90 18.21
CA ASP A 239 0.50 -10.14 17.87
C ASP A 239 -0.44 -11.23 17.34
N GLU A 240 -1.71 -11.21 17.76
CA GLU A 240 -2.74 -12.13 17.26
C GLU A 240 -3.17 -11.81 15.83
N ASP A 241 -2.89 -10.59 15.35
CA ASP A 241 -3.21 -10.18 13.99
C ASP A 241 -2.17 -10.69 13.00
N ILE A 242 -2.50 -11.82 12.39
CA ILE A 242 -1.70 -12.45 11.34
C ILE A 242 -2.09 -11.99 9.92
N GLY A 243 -3.11 -11.15 9.75
CA GLY A 243 -3.79 -10.92 8.47
C GLY A 243 -2.85 -10.39 7.37
N LEU A 244 -2.40 -9.14 7.51
CA LEU A 244 -1.42 -8.58 6.57
C LEU A 244 -0.05 -9.25 6.69
N ARG A 245 0.33 -9.76 7.88
CA ARG A 245 1.63 -10.42 8.12
C ARG A 245 1.82 -11.65 7.23
N VAL A 246 0.82 -12.54 7.16
CA VAL A 246 0.83 -13.72 6.28
C VAL A 246 0.87 -13.31 4.81
N TRP A 247 0.06 -12.31 4.44
CA TRP A 247 0.01 -11.82 3.05
C TRP A 247 1.37 -11.28 2.59
N LEU A 248 2.00 -10.44 3.42
CA LEU A 248 3.31 -9.85 3.16
C LEU A 248 4.41 -10.93 3.11
N ALA A 249 4.35 -11.92 4.00
CA ALA A 249 5.28 -13.04 3.96
C ALA A 249 5.14 -13.87 2.67
N TYR A 250 3.91 -14.05 2.17
CA TYR A 250 3.67 -14.71 0.88
C TYR A 250 4.25 -13.90 -0.29
N ASP A 251 4.07 -12.58 -0.30
CA ASP A 251 4.66 -11.69 -1.32
C ASP A 251 6.20 -11.75 -1.27
N VAL A 252 6.79 -11.64 -0.09
CA VAL A 252 8.24 -11.75 0.12
C VAL A 252 8.77 -13.12 -0.34
N LEU A 253 8.06 -14.21 -0.05
CA LEU A 253 8.43 -15.53 -0.54
C LEU A 253 8.40 -15.60 -2.07
N GLY A 254 7.38 -15.01 -2.70
CA GLY A 254 7.31 -14.83 -4.15
C GLY A 254 8.54 -14.09 -4.70
N GLN A 255 8.92 -12.98 -4.07
CA GLN A 255 10.11 -12.21 -4.44
C GLN A 255 11.40 -13.02 -4.26
N LEU A 256 11.56 -13.79 -3.18
CA LEU A 256 12.71 -14.68 -2.98
C LEU A 256 12.79 -15.74 -4.08
N ASN A 257 11.66 -16.31 -4.49
CA ASN A 257 11.62 -17.28 -5.58
C ASN A 257 12.00 -16.64 -6.92
N GLN A 258 11.52 -15.43 -7.17
CA GLN A 258 11.72 -14.68 -8.41
C GLN A 258 13.16 -14.12 -8.54
N PHE A 259 13.62 -13.40 -7.54
CA PHE A 259 14.86 -12.62 -7.58
C PHE A 259 16.00 -13.25 -6.78
N GLY A 260 15.71 -14.17 -5.87
CA GLY A 260 16.65 -14.62 -4.85
C GLY A 260 16.81 -13.57 -3.74
N LEU A 261 17.75 -13.82 -2.83
CA LEU A 261 18.05 -12.89 -1.75
C LEU A 261 18.92 -11.72 -2.27
N TYR A 262 18.41 -10.50 -2.17
CA TYR A 262 19.09 -9.25 -2.54
C TYR A 262 19.23 -8.31 -1.34
N PRO A 263 20.21 -7.38 -1.33
CA PRO A 263 20.59 -6.56 -0.17
C PRO A 263 19.42 -5.97 0.64
N ARG A 264 18.51 -5.23 0.00
CA ARG A 264 17.38 -4.58 0.70
C ARG A 264 16.43 -5.58 1.37
N LEU A 265 16.11 -6.66 0.67
CA LEU A 265 15.25 -7.70 1.23
C LEU A 265 15.95 -8.46 2.37
N LYS A 266 17.25 -8.72 2.24
CA LYS A 266 18.05 -9.30 3.31
C LYS A 266 18.04 -8.41 4.56
N GLU A 267 18.32 -7.12 4.38
CA GLU A 267 18.30 -6.14 5.47
C GLU A 267 16.93 -6.12 6.16
N LYS A 268 15.82 -6.11 5.40
CA LYS A 268 14.49 -6.13 6.00
C LYS A 268 14.20 -7.42 6.78
N LEU A 269 14.60 -8.59 6.27
CA LEU A 269 14.45 -9.86 6.99
C LEU A 269 15.29 -9.91 8.28
N GLU A 270 16.44 -9.23 8.31
CA GLU A 270 17.27 -9.09 9.51
C GLU A 270 16.64 -8.11 10.53
N GLN A 271 16.01 -7.04 10.05
CA GLN A 271 15.31 -6.05 10.89
C GLN A 271 13.98 -6.58 11.47
N VAL A 272 13.30 -7.47 10.76
CA VAL A 272 11.99 -8.04 11.16
C VAL A 272 12.09 -9.58 11.21
N PRO A 273 12.65 -10.17 12.27
CA PRO A 273 12.84 -11.62 12.39
C PRO A 273 11.52 -12.42 12.32
N GLU A 274 10.41 -11.83 12.76
CA GLU A 274 9.10 -12.45 12.69
C GLU A 274 8.68 -12.67 11.23
N LEU A 275 8.89 -11.70 10.34
CA LEU A 275 8.66 -11.85 8.90
C LEU A 275 9.45 -13.04 8.34
N ALA A 276 10.72 -13.18 8.71
CA ALA A 276 11.54 -14.32 8.29
C ALA A 276 10.95 -15.65 8.77
N THR A 277 10.41 -15.70 9.99
CA THR A 277 9.72 -16.87 10.54
C THR A 277 8.47 -17.22 9.74
N PHE A 278 7.63 -16.24 9.41
CA PHE A 278 6.46 -16.45 8.54
C PHE A 278 6.86 -16.98 7.16
N VAL A 279 7.88 -16.38 6.54
CA VAL A 279 8.38 -16.79 5.22
C VAL A 279 8.88 -18.25 5.24
N LEU A 280 9.67 -18.62 6.25
CA LEU A 280 10.15 -19.99 6.43
C LEU A 280 8.99 -20.97 6.69
N GLY A 281 8.01 -20.54 7.50
CA GLY A 281 6.78 -21.30 7.76
C GLY A 281 5.99 -21.57 6.49
N LEU A 282 5.84 -20.60 5.60
CA LEU A 282 5.17 -20.77 4.31
C LEU A 282 5.96 -21.68 3.35
N GLN A 283 7.28 -21.57 3.33
CA GLN A 283 8.14 -22.33 2.41
C GLN A 283 8.28 -23.80 2.80
N PHE A 284 8.44 -24.08 4.10
CA PHE A 284 8.79 -25.41 4.61
C PHE A 284 7.70 -26.04 5.49
N GLY A 285 6.74 -25.27 5.95
CA GLY A 285 5.58 -25.80 6.66
C GLY A 285 4.61 -26.48 5.70
N LYS A 286 4.53 -27.80 5.75
CA LYS A 286 3.39 -28.56 5.21
C LYS A 286 2.66 -29.28 6.34
N HIS A 287 1.33 -29.08 6.37
CA HIS A 287 0.28 -29.93 6.96
C HIS A 287 0.51 -30.43 8.39
N THR A 288 0.21 -29.61 9.39
CA THR A 288 -0.44 -30.16 10.59
C THR A 288 -1.93 -30.21 10.29
N SER A 289 -2.37 -31.39 9.86
CA SER A 289 -3.75 -31.88 9.94
C SER A 289 -4.39 -31.61 11.29
#